data_AF-A0A8B8A0V0-F1
#
_entry.id   AF-A0A8B8A0V0-F1
#
_cell.length_a   1.000
_cell.length_b   1.000
_cell.length_c   1.000
_cell.angle_alpha   90.00
_cell.angle_beta   90.00
_cell.angle_gamma   90.00
#
_symmetry.space_group_name_H-M   'P 1'
#
loop_
_entity.id
_entity.type
_entity.pdbx_description
1 polymer ?
#
loop_
_entity_poly.entity_id
_entity_poly.type
_entity_poly.pdbx_seq_one_letter_code
_entity_poly.pdbx_strand_id
1 'polypeptide(L)'
;MVDCDAEMRTVLGTETLARLLWEQQKESALKDKQMRWHPAIIRWCIALRSRSSSAYNLIRQTGFIRLPPPSTLHPYSHFANPTTGFNFDMLERIVKDYKISQCPERESNICLLFDEMKVKAGLVFSVRSGKVIGFTDMGTVANELAEFERKCRGDKEPEIASHVMVLMVWGIFSRLYAPVG
;
A
#
# COMPACT_ATOMS: atom_id res chain seq x y z
N MET A 1 25.02 -21.84 -31.95
CA MET A 1 23.96 -20.97 -31.40
C MET A 1 24.20 -20.94 -29.90
N VAL A 2 24.76 -19.86 -29.38
CA VAL A 2 25.09 -19.75 -27.95
C VAL A 2 23.77 -19.81 -27.17
N ASP A 3 23.69 -20.74 -26.22
CA ASP A 3 22.51 -20.91 -25.39
C ASP A 3 22.43 -19.72 -24.42
N CYS A 4 21.74 -18.67 -24.84
CA CYS A 4 21.56 -17.41 -24.10
C CYS A 4 21.01 -17.66 -22.68
N ASP A 5 20.32 -18.80 -22.49
CA ASP A 5 19.80 -19.23 -21.21
C ASP A 5 20.88 -19.81 -20.29
N ALA A 6 21.93 -20.42 -20.84
CA ALA A 6 23.08 -20.91 -20.07
C ALA A 6 23.96 -19.75 -19.57
N GLU A 7 24.15 -18.69 -20.37
CA GLU A 7 24.89 -17.49 -19.97
C GLU A 7 24.11 -16.65 -18.95
N MET A 8 22.79 -16.52 -19.11
CA MET A 8 21.96 -15.84 -18.10
C MET A 8 21.95 -16.58 -16.75
N ARG A 9 22.08 -17.91 -16.75
CA ARG A 9 22.18 -18.72 -15.52
C ARG A 9 23.48 -18.47 -14.76
N THR A 10 24.60 -18.25 -15.45
CA THR A 10 25.89 -17.95 -14.81
C THR A 10 25.95 -16.51 -14.30
N VAL A 11 25.34 -15.56 -15.01
CA VAL A 11 25.37 -14.13 -14.63
C VAL A 11 24.39 -13.78 -13.50
N LEU A 12 23.17 -14.34 -13.50
CA LEU A 12 22.12 -13.93 -12.55
C LEU A 12 22.07 -14.76 -11.26
N GLY A 13 22.76 -15.90 -11.19
CA GLY A 13 22.67 -16.83 -10.08
C GLY A 13 21.34 -17.62 -10.07
N THR A 14 21.37 -18.82 -9.49
CA THR A 14 20.28 -19.81 -9.63
C THR A 14 19.01 -19.47 -8.85
N GLU A 15 19.06 -18.68 -7.78
CA GLU A 15 17.92 -18.39 -6.88
C GLU A 15 17.60 -16.88 -6.73
N THR A 16 18.00 -16.05 -7.69
CA THR A 16 17.86 -14.59 -7.56
C THR A 16 16.51 -14.09 -8.07
N LEU A 17 15.92 -13.08 -7.42
CA LEU A 17 14.73 -12.36 -7.92
C LEU A 17 14.90 -11.84 -9.35
N ALA A 18 16.14 -11.52 -9.75
CA ALA A 18 16.48 -11.11 -11.10
C ALA A 18 16.20 -12.21 -12.14
N ARG A 19 16.44 -13.48 -11.79
CA ARG A 19 16.12 -14.62 -12.64
C ARG A 19 14.60 -14.78 -12.80
N LEU A 20 13.87 -14.71 -11.70
CA LEU A 20 12.40 -14.78 -11.73
C LEU A 20 11.83 -13.64 -12.59
N LEU A 21 12.38 -12.43 -12.47
CA LEU A 21 11.98 -11.30 -13.30
C LEU A 21 12.25 -11.61 -14.77
N TRP A 22 13.43 -12.12 -15.11
CA TRP A 22 13.82 -12.47 -16.48
C TRP A 22 12.91 -13.54 -17.11
N GLU A 23 12.60 -14.60 -16.38
CA GLU A 23 11.66 -15.65 -16.82
C GLU A 23 10.27 -15.06 -17.08
N GLN A 24 9.79 -14.18 -16.19
CA GLN A 24 8.51 -13.50 -16.38
C GLN A 24 8.55 -12.48 -17.54
N GLN A 25 9.69 -11.84 -17.82
CA GLN A 25 9.84 -10.97 -18.99
C GLN A 25 9.73 -11.78 -20.29
N LYS A 26 10.39 -12.94 -20.37
CA LYS A 26 10.28 -13.84 -21.53
C LYS A 26 8.85 -14.30 -21.75
N GLU A 27 8.18 -14.75 -20.70
CA GLU A 27 6.76 -15.14 -20.78
C GLU A 27 5.87 -13.98 -21.21
N SER A 28 6.12 -12.77 -20.71
CA SER A 28 5.38 -11.57 -21.09
C SER A 28 5.63 -11.14 -22.53
N ALA A 29 6.83 -11.37 -23.07
CA ALA A 29 7.14 -11.12 -24.47
C ALA A 29 6.43 -12.11 -25.40
N LEU A 30 6.26 -13.37 -24.97
CA LEU A 30 5.55 -14.41 -25.72
C LEU A 30 4.01 -14.25 -25.64
N LYS A 31 3.50 -13.82 -24.49
CA LYS A 31 2.06 -13.67 -24.23
C LYS A 31 1.65 -12.20 -24.26
N ASP A 32 1.11 -11.75 -25.39
CA ASP A 32 0.87 -10.33 -25.64
C ASP A 32 -0.39 -9.74 -24.96
N LYS A 33 -1.34 -10.58 -24.50
CA LYS A 33 -2.65 -10.11 -24.01
C LYS A 33 -2.95 -10.34 -22.53
N GLN A 34 -2.58 -11.49 -21.96
CA GLN A 34 -2.92 -11.79 -20.56
C GLN A 34 -1.90 -12.73 -19.94
N MET A 35 -1.23 -12.23 -18.91
CA MET A 35 -0.21 -12.97 -18.16
C MET A 35 -0.54 -12.92 -16.67
N ARG A 36 -0.43 -14.07 -16.01
CA ARG A 36 -0.51 -14.17 -14.56
C ARG A 36 0.88 -14.01 -13.98
N TRP A 37 1.13 -12.86 -13.38
CA TRP A 37 2.42 -12.54 -12.77
C TRP A 37 2.68 -13.37 -11.51
N HIS A 38 3.93 -13.77 -11.31
CA HIS A 38 4.34 -14.40 -10.07
C HIS A 38 4.16 -13.44 -8.86
N PRO A 39 3.64 -13.90 -7.69
CA PRO A 39 3.36 -13.02 -6.55
C PRO A 39 4.55 -12.21 -6.04
N ALA A 40 5.77 -12.75 -6.14
CA ALA A 40 6.98 -12.04 -5.75
C ALA A 40 7.25 -10.80 -6.63
N ILE A 41 6.98 -10.89 -7.94
CA ILE A 41 7.11 -9.77 -8.87
C ILE A 41 6.03 -8.72 -8.59
N ILE A 42 4.80 -9.15 -8.29
CA ILE A 42 3.71 -8.22 -7.90
C ILE A 42 4.10 -7.45 -6.64
N ARG A 43 4.60 -8.14 -5.59
CA ARG A 43 5.09 -7.49 -4.36
C ARG A 43 6.21 -6.48 -4.65
N TRP A 44 7.16 -6.85 -5.49
CA TRP A 44 8.24 -5.95 -5.90
C TRP A 44 7.72 -4.73 -6.67
N CYS A 45 6.76 -4.90 -7.59
CA CYS A 45 6.13 -3.79 -8.32
C CYS A 45 5.35 -2.86 -7.39
N ILE A 46 4.65 -3.39 -6.39
CA ILE A 46 3.97 -2.60 -5.35
C ILE A 46 5.00 -1.79 -4.56
N ALA A 47 6.11 -2.40 -4.14
CA ALA A 47 7.19 -1.71 -3.44
C ALA A 47 7.79 -0.58 -4.29
N LEU A 48 8.06 -0.83 -5.57
CA LEU A 48 8.58 0.19 -6.50
C LEU A 48 7.61 1.36 -6.67
N ARG A 49 6.32 1.06 -6.90
CA ARG A 49 5.27 2.07 -7.05
C ARG A 49 5.05 2.89 -5.76
N SER A 50 5.18 2.26 -4.60
CA SER A 50 5.04 2.92 -3.29
C SER A 50 6.14 3.97 -3.05
N ARG A 51 7.35 3.75 -3.60
CA ARG A 51 8.44 4.74 -3.54
C ARG A 51 8.26 5.87 -4.54
N SER A 52 7.89 5.55 -5.78
CA SER A 52 7.57 6.57 -6.79
C SER A 52 6.65 6.02 -7.86
N SER A 53 5.40 6.51 -7.87
CA SER A 53 4.43 6.15 -8.90
C SER A 53 4.79 6.72 -10.27
N SER A 54 5.45 7.89 -10.32
CA SER A 54 5.90 8.49 -11.57
C SER A 54 7.03 7.67 -12.20
N ALA A 55 8.04 7.27 -11.41
CA ALA A 55 9.13 6.42 -11.89
C ALA A 55 8.62 5.06 -12.38
N TYR A 56 7.66 4.45 -11.68
CA TYR A 56 7.02 3.21 -12.11
C TYR A 56 6.37 3.34 -13.49
N ASN A 57 5.61 4.43 -13.71
CA ASN A 57 4.97 4.68 -15.00
C ASN A 57 5.98 4.97 -16.11
N LEU A 58 7.04 5.71 -15.81
CA LEU A 58 8.13 5.99 -16.76
C LEU A 58 8.78 4.69 -17.24
N ILE A 59 9.18 3.81 -16.32
CA ILE A 59 9.82 2.52 -16.66
C ILE A 59 8.87 1.66 -17.50
N ARG A 60 7.57 1.66 -17.16
CA ARG A 60 6.56 0.92 -17.93
C ARG A 60 6.34 1.50 -19.33
N GLN A 61 6.31 2.82 -19.47
CA GLN A 61 6.05 3.51 -20.75
C GLN A 61 7.25 3.46 -21.69
N THR A 62 8.46 3.54 -21.15
CA THR A 62 9.72 3.43 -21.93
C THR A 62 9.91 2.03 -22.54
N GLY A 63 9.18 1.02 -22.06
CA GLY A 63 9.24 -0.34 -22.58
C GLY A 63 10.52 -1.09 -22.23
N PHE A 64 11.39 -0.51 -21.39
CA PHE A 64 12.64 -1.14 -20.95
C PHE A 64 12.38 -2.47 -20.21
N ILE A 65 11.32 -2.51 -19.41
CA ILE A 65 10.83 -3.71 -18.72
C ILE A 65 9.30 -3.76 -18.86
N ARG A 66 8.74 -4.91 -19.26
CA ARG A 66 7.30 -5.13 -19.23
C ARG A 66 6.84 -5.28 -17.77
N LEU A 67 6.04 -4.34 -17.29
CA LEU A 67 5.53 -4.33 -15.91
C LEU A 67 3.99 -4.42 -15.89
N PRO A 68 3.41 -5.03 -14.83
CA PRO A 68 1.96 -5.03 -14.64
C PRO A 68 1.38 -3.60 -14.68
N PRO A 69 0.21 -3.38 -15.30
CA PRO A 69 -0.43 -2.08 -15.22
C PRO A 69 -0.86 -1.78 -13.76
N PRO A 70 -0.97 -0.49 -13.37
CA PRO A 70 -1.44 -0.12 -12.03
C PRO A 70 -2.80 -0.72 -11.66
N SER A 71 -3.68 -0.92 -12.65
CA SER A 71 -4.97 -1.61 -12.48
C SER A 71 -4.82 -3.05 -12.00
N THR A 72 -3.77 -3.76 -12.44
CA THR A 72 -3.46 -5.11 -11.95
C THR A 72 -2.88 -5.08 -10.54
N LEU A 73 -2.15 -4.02 -10.15
CA LEU A 73 -1.58 -3.90 -8.80
C LEU A 73 -2.62 -3.46 -7.75
N HIS A 74 -3.62 -2.68 -8.17
CA HIS A 74 -4.61 -2.07 -7.25
C HIS A 74 -5.36 -3.09 -6.38
N PRO A 75 -5.84 -4.23 -6.88
CA PRO A 75 -6.46 -5.27 -6.05
C PRO A 75 -5.52 -5.82 -4.97
N TYR A 76 -4.21 -5.88 -5.24
CA TYR A 76 -3.22 -6.40 -4.31
C TYR A 76 -2.76 -5.37 -3.28
N SER A 77 -2.81 -4.06 -3.57
CA SER A 77 -2.49 -3.04 -2.56
C SER A 77 -3.70 -2.65 -1.71
N HIS A 78 -4.90 -2.62 -2.29
CA HIS A 78 -6.14 -2.24 -1.61
C HIS A 78 -6.97 -3.46 -1.19
N PHE A 79 -6.34 -4.60 -0.89
CA PHE A 79 -7.06 -5.78 -0.43
C PHE A 79 -7.63 -5.58 0.97
N ALA A 80 -6.93 -4.84 1.83
CA ALA A 80 -7.36 -4.54 3.18
C ALA A 80 -8.37 -3.37 3.17
N ASN A 81 -9.47 -3.53 3.89
CA ASN A 81 -10.36 -2.43 4.23
C ASN A 81 -9.88 -1.83 5.55
N PRO A 82 -9.41 -0.57 5.59
CA PRO A 82 -9.04 0.06 6.84
C PRO A 82 -10.30 0.23 7.69
N THR A 83 -10.27 -0.30 8.91
CA THR A 83 -11.30 -0.11 9.93
C THR A 83 -10.85 0.98 10.89
N THR A 84 -11.79 1.76 11.41
CA THR A 84 -11.52 2.72 12.50
C THR A 84 -11.28 1.98 13.81
N GLY A 85 -10.32 2.44 14.61
CA GLY A 85 -9.91 1.81 15.86
C GLY A 85 -8.88 0.69 15.66
N PHE A 86 -8.72 -0.17 16.65
CA PHE A 86 -7.70 -1.22 16.62
C PHE A 86 -8.01 -2.29 15.57
N ASN A 87 -7.04 -2.53 14.69
CA ASN A 87 -7.11 -3.63 13.74
C ASN A 87 -6.45 -4.87 14.34
N PHE A 88 -7.25 -5.77 14.88
CA PHE A 88 -6.77 -7.02 15.49
C PHE A 88 -6.04 -7.92 14.49
N ASP A 89 -6.50 -8.00 13.23
CA ASP A 89 -5.81 -8.77 12.19
C ASP A 89 -4.39 -8.25 11.94
N MET A 90 -4.20 -6.92 12.02
CA MET A 90 -2.90 -6.30 11.88
C MET A 90 -2.02 -6.57 13.11
N LEU A 91 -2.58 -6.48 14.32
CA LEU A 91 -1.87 -6.81 15.55
C LEU A 91 -1.39 -8.26 15.57
N GLU A 92 -2.24 -9.23 15.19
CA GLU A 92 -1.86 -10.64 15.09
C GLU A 92 -0.72 -10.85 14.08
N ARG A 93 -0.77 -10.16 12.95
CA ARG A 93 0.31 -10.19 11.95
C ARG A 93 1.61 -9.61 12.50
N ILE A 94 1.56 -8.50 13.22
CA ILE A 94 2.74 -7.89 13.85
C ILE A 94 3.35 -8.87 14.87
N VAL A 95 2.54 -9.49 15.72
CA VAL A 95 3.00 -10.47 16.71
C VAL A 95 3.69 -11.66 16.02
N LYS A 96 3.13 -12.13 14.90
CA LYS A 96 3.68 -13.24 14.11
C LYS A 96 4.97 -12.86 13.37
N ASP A 97 5.00 -11.71 12.71
CA ASP A 97 6.13 -11.26 11.89
C ASP A 97 7.36 -10.97 12.76
N TYR A 98 7.15 -10.38 13.94
CA TYR A 98 8.21 -10.10 14.90
C TYR A 98 8.48 -11.25 15.87
N LYS A 99 7.75 -12.37 15.77
CA LYS A 99 7.88 -13.56 16.63
C LYS A 99 8.00 -13.22 18.12
N ILE A 100 7.18 -12.28 18.58
CA ILE A 100 7.29 -11.70 19.93
C ILE A 100 7.25 -12.79 21.02
N SER A 101 6.49 -13.87 20.80
CA SER A 101 6.39 -15.02 21.72
C SER A 101 7.68 -15.83 21.86
N GLN A 102 8.63 -15.70 20.93
CA GLN A 102 9.92 -16.42 20.91
C GLN A 102 11.09 -15.51 21.31
N CYS A 103 10.84 -14.20 21.44
CA CYS A 103 11.85 -13.23 21.80
C CYS A 103 12.15 -13.27 23.31
N PRO A 104 13.39 -12.91 23.72
CA PRO A 104 13.71 -12.69 25.12
C PRO A 104 12.81 -11.61 25.72
N GLU A 105 12.51 -11.71 27.03
CA GLU A 105 11.63 -10.78 27.75
C GLU A 105 12.02 -9.31 27.56
N ARG A 106 13.32 -9.03 27.41
CA ARG A 106 13.83 -7.69 27.13
C ARG A 106 13.27 -7.11 25.81
N GLU A 107 13.18 -7.90 24.75
CA GLU A 107 12.72 -7.47 23.43
C GLU A 107 11.19 -7.36 23.34
N SER A 108 10.47 -7.94 24.31
CA SER A 108 9.02 -7.81 24.48
C SER A 108 8.61 -6.45 25.04
N ASN A 109 9.55 -5.67 25.58
CA ASN A 109 9.26 -4.33 26.07
C ASN A 109 8.95 -3.37 24.92
N ILE A 110 7.70 -2.91 24.88
CA ILE A 110 7.17 -1.97 23.89
C ILE A 110 6.71 -0.66 24.55
N CYS A 111 6.81 0.41 23.79
CA CYS A 111 6.24 1.71 24.06
C CYS A 111 5.04 1.91 23.11
N LEU A 112 3.93 2.42 23.66
CA LEU A 112 2.79 2.85 22.87
C LEU A 112 2.87 4.37 22.70
N LEU A 113 3.07 4.81 21.46
CA LEU A 113 3.06 6.21 21.09
C LEU A 113 1.67 6.54 20.56
N PHE A 114 1.15 7.71 20.91
CA PHE A 114 -0.07 8.24 20.33
C PHE A 114 0.13 9.70 19.99
N ASP A 115 -0.44 10.12 18.87
CA ASP A 115 -0.47 11.53 18.45
C ASP A 115 -1.79 11.83 17.73
N GLU A 116 -2.18 13.09 17.75
CA GLU A 116 -3.39 13.59 17.12
C GLU A 116 -3.04 14.48 15.93
N MET A 117 -3.42 14.06 14.73
CA MET A 117 -3.19 14.81 13.51
C MET A 117 -4.45 15.56 13.11
N LYS A 118 -4.37 16.91 13.05
CA LYS A 118 -5.44 17.73 12.48
C LYS A 118 -5.58 17.45 10.98
N VAL A 119 -6.78 17.14 10.55
CA VAL A 119 -7.13 16.87 9.15
C VAL A 119 -8.22 17.82 8.67
N LYS A 120 -8.22 18.14 7.38
CA LYS A 120 -9.31 18.92 6.78
C LYS A 120 -10.57 18.05 6.72
N ALA A 121 -11.66 18.58 7.28
CA ALA A 121 -12.97 17.96 7.24
C ALA A 121 -13.54 18.00 5.80
N GLY A 122 -14.14 16.91 5.36
CA GLY A 122 -14.84 16.79 4.08
C GLY A 122 -15.64 15.49 4.02
N LEU A 123 -16.41 15.26 2.95
CA LEU A 123 -17.25 14.07 2.76
C LEU A 123 -17.07 13.50 1.36
N VAL A 124 -16.82 12.19 1.28
CA VAL A 124 -16.73 11.46 0.02
C VAL A 124 -17.57 10.19 0.07
N PHE A 125 -18.31 9.94 -1.01
CA PHE A 125 -19.02 8.68 -1.19
C PHE A 125 -18.03 7.60 -1.65
N SER A 126 -17.82 6.58 -0.83
CA SER A 126 -16.99 5.44 -1.18
C SER A 126 -17.79 4.44 -2.00
N VAL A 127 -17.57 4.44 -3.33
CA VAL A 127 -18.24 3.52 -4.28
C VAL A 127 -18.04 2.05 -3.89
N ARG A 128 -16.91 1.71 -3.26
CA ARG A 128 -16.59 0.34 -2.84
C ARG A 128 -17.43 -0.13 -1.65
N SER A 129 -17.71 0.75 -0.70
CA SER A 129 -18.44 0.40 0.54
C SER A 129 -19.91 0.80 0.49
N GLY A 130 -20.31 1.62 -0.49
CA GLY A 130 -21.64 2.23 -0.57
C GLY A 130 -21.93 3.22 0.56
N LYS A 131 -20.92 3.61 1.34
CA LYS A 131 -21.06 4.51 2.49
C LYS A 131 -20.56 5.91 2.14
N VAL A 132 -21.25 6.92 2.67
CA VAL A 132 -20.71 8.28 2.76
C VAL A 132 -19.69 8.27 3.89
N ILE A 133 -18.42 8.43 3.56
CA ILE A 133 -17.31 8.44 4.50
C ILE A 133 -16.79 9.88 4.59
N GLY A 134 -16.56 10.40 5.80
CA GLY A 134 -15.82 11.64 5.95
C GLY A 134 -14.43 11.49 5.31
N PHE A 135 -14.04 12.38 4.41
CA PHE A 135 -12.77 12.30 3.70
C PHE A 135 -12.04 13.63 3.67
N THR A 136 -10.71 13.53 3.69
CA THR A 136 -9.75 14.63 3.74
C THR A 136 -9.48 15.21 2.35
N ASP A 137 -9.96 16.41 2.05
CA ASP A 137 -9.59 17.11 0.81
C ASP A 137 -8.26 17.88 0.95
N MET A 138 -7.41 17.80 -0.08
CA MET A 138 -6.14 18.54 -0.21
C MET A 138 -6.33 19.92 -0.86
N GLY A 139 -7.57 20.34 -1.12
CA GLY A 139 -7.92 21.69 -1.52
C GLY A 139 -8.37 21.77 -2.96
N THR A 140 -9.68 21.85 -3.17
CA THR A 140 -10.28 22.27 -4.44
C THR A 140 -11.46 23.22 -4.20
N VAL A 141 -11.57 24.25 -5.04
CA VAL A 141 -12.65 25.26 -5.04
C VAL A 141 -14.04 24.62 -5.11
N ALA A 142 -14.14 23.42 -5.70
CA ALA A 142 -15.39 22.67 -5.78
C ALA A 142 -16.00 22.34 -4.41
N ASN A 143 -15.17 22.10 -3.39
CA ASN A 143 -15.66 21.77 -2.06
C ASN A 143 -16.21 22.99 -1.31
N GLU A 144 -15.57 24.16 -1.46
CA GLU A 144 -16.07 25.42 -0.90
C GLU A 144 -17.45 25.78 -1.49
N LEU A 145 -17.64 25.53 -2.79
CA LEU A 145 -18.91 25.78 -3.46
C LEU A 145 -20.02 24.84 -2.98
N ALA A 146 -19.71 23.55 -2.78
CA ALA A 146 -20.65 22.57 -2.26
C ALA A 146 -21.05 22.83 -0.79
N GLU A 147 -20.11 23.29 0.04
CA GLU A 147 -20.40 23.75 1.41
C GLU A 147 -21.34 24.96 1.42
N PHE A 148 -21.10 25.92 0.53
CA PHE A 148 -21.95 27.12 0.40
C PHE A 148 -23.39 26.77 -0.03
N GLU A 149 -23.54 25.86 -1.00
CA GLU A 149 -24.87 25.39 -1.44
C GLU A 149 -25.66 24.71 -0.31
N ARG A 150 -25.00 23.89 0.52
CA ARG A 150 -25.61 23.26 1.70
C ARG A 150 -26.08 24.29 2.73
N LYS A 151 -25.24 25.30 3.01
CA LYS A 151 -25.59 26.39 3.93
C LYS A 151 -26.80 27.18 3.44
N CYS A 152 -26.90 27.43 2.12
CA CYS A 152 -28.05 28.10 1.53
C CYS A 152 -29.36 27.28 1.64
N ARG A 153 -29.29 25.93 1.67
CA ARG A 153 -30.47 25.05 1.83
C ARG A 153 -30.91 24.86 3.28
N GLY A 154 -30.09 25.27 4.26
CA GLY A 154 -30.39 25.07 5.68
C GLY A 154 -30.23 23.62 6.15
N ASP A 155 -29.48 22.79 5.40
CA ASP A 155 -29.18 21.42 5.79
C ASP A 155 -28.31 21.40 7.05
N LYS A 156 -28.57 20.46 7.97
CA LYS A 156 -27.68 20.25 9.13
C LYS A 156 -26.28 19.84 8.67
N GLU A 157 -25.26 20.50 9.22
CA GLU A 157 -23.89 20.08 8.99
C GLU A 157 -23.67 18.66 9.53
N PRO A 158 -23.14 17.75 8.70
CA PRO A 158 -22.80 16.40 9.14
C PRO A 158 -21.66 16.44 10.16
N GLU A 159 -21.67 15.51 11.13
CA GLU A 159 -20.54 15.34 12.05
C GLU A 159 -19.34 14.80 11.28
N ILE A 160 -18.34 15.65 11.06
CA ILE A 160 -17.10 15.30 10.36
C ILE A 160 -15.95 15.29 11.36
N ALA A 161 -15.12 14.26 11.31
CA ALA A 161 -13.89 14.19 12.09
C ALA A 161 -12.91 15.28 11.65
N SER A 162 -12.45 16.09 12.60
CA SER A 162 -11.44 17.14 12.39
C SER A 162 -10.02 16.68 12.71
N HIS A 163 -9.89 15.59 13.46
CA HIS A 163 -8.61 15.05 13.90
C HIS A 163 -8.61 13.53 13.77
N VAL A 164 -7.43 12.98 13.50
CA VAL A 164 -7.17 11.54 13.48
C VAL A 164 -6.17 11.24 14.58
N MET A 165 -6.58 10.42 15.53
CA MET A 165 -5.66 9.84 16.52
C MET A 165 -4.96 8.64 15.87
N VAL A 166 -3.63 8.61 15.95
CA VAL A 166 -2.82 7.50 15.48
C VAL A 166 -2.11 6.89 16.67
N LEU A 167 -2.25 5.57 16.84
CA LEU A 167 -1.48 4.78 17.80
C LEU A 167 -0.40 3.98 17.08
N MET A 168 0.82 4.07 17.60
CA MET A 168 1.97 3.34 17.09
C MET A 168 2.62 2.53 18.21
N VAL A 169 3.03 1.32 17.89
CA VAL A 169 3.85 0.48 18.76
C VAL A 169 5.30 0.63 18.37
N TRP A 170 6.15 0.91 19.36
CA TRP A 170 7.58 1.03 19.21
C TRP A 170 8.31 0.09 20.18
N GLY A 171 9.18 -0.77 19.67
CA GLY A 171 10.04 -1.62 20.48
C GLY A 171 11.17 -0.82 21.14
N ILE A 172 11.36 -0.99 22.45
CA ILE A 172 12.45 -0.30 23.17
C ILE A 172 13.80 -0.95 22.83
N PHE A 173 13.83 -2.28 22.83
CA PHE A 173 15.03 -3.07 22.56
C PHE A 173 14.95 -3.86 21.25
N SER A 174 13.86 -3.69 20.49
CA SER A 174 13.63 -4.33 19.20
C SER A 174 13.41 -3.29 18.11
N ARG A 175 13.60 -3.66 16.85
CA ARG A 175 13.33 -2.79 15.69
C ARG A 175 11.85 -2.76 15.30
N LEU A 176 10.96 -3.07 16.24
CA LEU A 176 9.52 -3.03 16.01
C LEU A 176 9.04 -1.59 15.93
N TYR A 177 8.48 -1.21 14.80
CA TYR A 177 7.79 0.06 14.61
C TYR A 177 6.62 -0.15 13.66
N ALA A 178 5.39 0.01 14.17
CA ALA A 178 4.19 -0.20 13.37
C ALA A 178 2.98 0.60 13.90
N PRO A 179 2.13 1.15 13.02
CA PRO A 179 0.84 1.70 13.42
C PRO A 179 -0.14 0.57 13.78
N VAL A 180 -0.97 0.78 14.80
CA VAL A 180 -1.91 -0.22 15.32
C VAL A 180 -3.35 0.28 15.43
N GLY A 181 -3.56 1.60 15.39
CA GLY A 181 -4.86 2.24 15.49
C GLY A 181 -4.85 3.66 14.98
#